data_AF-A0A1P8VP07-F1
#
_entry.id   AF-A0A1P8VP07-F1
#
_cell.length_a   1.000
_cell.length_b   1.000
_cell.length_c   1.000
_cell.angle_alpha   90.00
_cell.angle_beta   90.00
_cell.angle_gamma   90.00
#
_symmetry.space_group_name_H-M   'P 1'
#
loop_
_entity.id
_entity.type
_entity.pdbx_description
1 polymer ?
#
loop_
_entity_poly.entity_id
_entity_poly.type
_entity_poly.pdbx_seq_one_letter_code
_entity_poly.pdbx_strand_id
1 'polypeptide(L)'
;MTRPRYTLSELLAEASGEYLLPPEQREWVDAPAVGRELLPEDLQTAEAIAAFLAHAETSGDLDYIEHAREVAAQARAMHGLEG
;
A
#
# COMPACT_ATOMS: atom_id res chain seq x y z
N MET A 1 -37.78 8.87 -14.70
CA MET A 1 -36.68 8.59 -15.63
C MET A 1 -36.26 7.14 -15.46
N THR A 2 -36.39 6.31 -16.48
CA THR A 2 -35.98 4.90 -16.46
C THR A 2 -34.45 4.83 -16.52
N ARG A 3 -33.81 4.19 -15.54
CA ARG A 3 -32.36 3.94 -15.59
C ARG A 3 -32.11 2.82 -16.62
N PRO A 4 -31.29 3.04 -17.66
CA PRO A 4 -30.94 1.98 -18.60
C PRO A 4 -30.29 0.81 -17.85
N ARG A 5 -30.64 -0.43 -18.25
CA ARG A 5 -30.04 -1.66 -17.72
C ARG A 5 -28.95 -2.08 -18.71
N TYR A 6 -27.70 -1.97 -18.29
CA TYR A 6 -26.56 -2.43 -19.08
C TYR A 6 -26.23 -3.88 -18.73
N THR A 7 -25.80 -4.64 -19.73
CA THR A 7 -25.23 -5.98 -19.54
C THR A 7 -23.75 -5.87 -19.19
N LEU A 8 -23.20 -6.87 -18.48
CA LEU A 8 -21.77 -6.93 -18.17
C LEU A 8 -20.92 -6.86 -19.44
N SER A 9 -21.36 -7.50 -20.53
CA SER A 9 -20.66 -7.49 -21.81
C SER A 9 -20.61 -6.10 -22.45
N GLU A 10 -21.68 -5.31 -22.36
CA GLU A 10 -21.69 -3.92 -22.84
C GLU A 10 -20.72 -3.05 -22.04
N LEU A 11 -20.71 -3.20 -20.71
CA LEU A 11 -19.78 -2.46 -19.84
C LEU A 11 -18.31 -2.84 -20.10
N LEU A 12 -18.03 -4.13 -20.33
CA LEU A 12 -16.69 -4.61 -20.66
C LEU A 12 -16.22 -4.14 -22.04
N ALA A 13 -17.12 -4.10 -23.02
CA ALA A 13 -16.80 -3.58 -24.35
C ALA A 13 -16.45 -2.08 -24.30
N GLU A 14 -17.17 -1.29 -23.50
CA GLU A 14 -16.88 0.13 -23.29
C GLU A 14 -15.53 0.34 -22.57
N ALA A 15 -15.25 -0.46 -21.54
CA ALA A 15 -13.98 -0.41 -20.80
C ALA A 15 -12.76 -0.91 -21.61
N SER A 16 -12.98 -1.72 -22.64
CA SER A 16 -11.92 -2.28 -23.50
C SER A 16 -11.43 -1.31 -24.58
N GLY A 17 -12.05 -0.14 -24.73
CA GLY A 17 -11.56 0.89 -25.64
C GLY A 17 -10.16 1.36 -25.22
N GLU A 18 -9.28 1.60 -26.20
CA GLU A 18 -8.01 2.30 -25.96
C GLU A 18 -8.31 3.76 -25.58
N TYR A 19 -8.65 3.98 -24.31
CA TYR A 19 -8.67 5.30 -23.72
C TYR A 19 -7.22 5.67 -23.47
N LEU A 20 -6.58 6.35 -24.44
CA LEU A 20 -5.33 7.05 -24.19
C LEU A 20 -5.63 8.13 -23.15
N LEU A 21 -5.38 7.80 -21.88
CA LEU A 21 -5.58 8.72 -20.78
C LEU A 21 -4.82 10.02 -21.09
N PRO A 22 -5.50 11.19 -21.05
CA PRO A 22 -4.82 12.47 -21.22
C PRO A 22 -3.70 12.59 -20.17
N PRO A 23 -2.62 13.35 -20.47
CA PRO A 23 -1.40 13.38 -19.65
C PRO A 23 -1.67 13.70 -18.17
N GLU A 24 -2.67 14.52 -17.88
CA GLU A 24 -3.10 14.86 -16.50
C GLU A 24 -3.70 13.67 -15.74
N GLN A 25 -4.34 12.72 -16.43
CA GLN A 25 -4.87 11.49 -15.82
C GLN A 25 -3.82 10.38 -15.71
N ARG A 26 -2.75 10.46 -16.50
CA ARG A 26 -1.57 9.60 -16.36
C ARG A 26 -0.78 9.90 -15.10
N GLU A 27 -0.81 11.14 -14.59
CA GLU A 27 -0.09 11.50 -13.36
C GLU A 27 -0.45 10.59 -12.17
N TRP A 28 -1.73 10.22 -12.02
CA TRP A 28 -2.19 9.32 -10.95
C TRP A 28 -1.88 7.83 -11.22
N VAL A 29 -1.63 7.47 -12.49
CA VAL A 29 -1.29 6.11 -12.93
C VAL A 29 0.22 5.86 -12.87
N ASP A 30 1.01 6.88 -13.21
CA ASP A 30 2.47 6.88 -13.20
C ASP A 30 3.04 7.32 -11.85
N ALA A 31 2.19 7.80 -10.93
CA ALA A 31 2.58 8.05 -9.55
C ALA A 31 3.16 6.75 -8.96
N PRO A 32 4.31 6.82 -8.25
CA PRO A 32 4.80 5.66 -7.52
C PRO A 32 3.71 5.21 -6.56
N ALA A 33 3.55 3.89 -6.39
CA ALA A 33 2.54 3.34 -5.49
C ALA A 33 2.67 3.96 -4.09
N VAL A 34 1.81 4.94 -3.79
CA VAL A 34 1.70 5.57 -2.48
C VAL A 34 0.98 4.55 -1.61
N GLY A 35 1.74 3.71 -0.93
CA GLY A 35 1.22 2.57 -0.17
C GLY A 35 2.11 1.34 -0.21
N ARG A 36 3.43 1.49 -0.37
CA ARG A 36 4.34 0.37 -0.11
C ARG A 36 4.41 0.18 1.40
N GLU A 37 3.52 -0.66 1.92
CA GLU A 37 3.62 -1.21 3.26
C GLU A 37 5.05 -1.69 3.46
N LEU A 38 5.72 -1.18 4.49
CA LEU A 38 7.11 -1.55 4.79
C LEU A 38 7.14 -3.03 5.16
N LEU A 39 7.83 -3.83 4.34
CA LEU A 39 7.96 -5.25 4.60
C LEU A 39 9.10 -5.50 5.59
N PRO A 40 9.09 -6.63 6.33
CA PRO A 40 10.18 -7.00 7.22
C PRO A 40 11.56 -6.97 6.56
N GLU A 41 11.64 -7.35 5.28
CA GLU A 41 12.84 -7.36 4.44
C GLU A 41 13.38 -5.96 4.06
N ASP A 42 12.55 -4.92 4.17
CA ASP A 42 12.96 -3.53 4.03
C ASP A 42 13.56 -2.96 5.35
N LEU A 43 13.41 -3.65 6.48
CA LEU A 43 13.80 -3.21 7.83
C LEU A 43 15.11 -3.87 8.32
N GLN A 44 16.19 -3.63 7.60
CA GLN A 44 17.47 -4.35 7.78
C GLN A 44 18.30 -3.94 9.00
N THR A 45 17.94 -2.85 9.68
CA THR A 45 18.70 -2.29 10.80
C THR A 45 17.81 -2.00 12.00
N ALA A 46 18.39 -2.05 13.21
CA ALA A 46 17.67 -1.71 14.43
C ALA A 46 17.15 -0.26 14.42
N GLU A 47 17.87 0.66 13.79
CA GLU A 47 17.45 2.05 13.62
C GLU A 47 16.22 2.17 12.72
N ALA A 48 16.18 1.47 11.58
CA ALA A 48 15.03 1.45 10.69
C ALA A 48 13.78 0.88 11.39
N ILE A 49 13.96 -0.20 12.17
CA ILE A 49 12.90 -0.79 12.98
C ILE A 49 12.39 0.19 14.04
N ALA A 50 13.29 0.91 14.71
CA ALA A 50 12.91 1.90 15.72
C ALA A 50 12.15 3.10 15.11
N ALA A 51 12.61 3.60 13.96
CA ALA A 51 11.95 4.69 13.24
C ALA A 51 10.54 4.29 12.77
N PHE A 52 10.39 3.05 12.28
CA PHE A 52 9.09 2.49 11.88
C PHE A 52 8.11 2.39 13.05
N LEU A 53 8.55 1.85 14.19
CA LEU A 53 7.72 1.77 15.40
C LEU A 53 7.32 3.17 15.91
N ALA A 54 8.24 4.13 15.92
CA ALA A 54 7.95 5.51 16.34
C ALA A 54 6.93 6.20 15.42
N HIS A 55 7.00 5.93 14.11
CA HIS A 55 5.99 6.40 13.16
C HIS A 55 4.61 5.79 13.46
N ALA A 56 4.55 4.49 13.71
CA ALA A 56 3.31 3.81 14.08
C ALA A 56 2.71 4.37 15.37
N GLU A 57 3.53 4.59 16.41
CA GLU A 57 3.07 5.19 17.67
C GLU A 57 2.53 6.61 17.49
N THR A 58 3.16 7.40 16.61
CA THR A 58 2.71 8.78 16.29
C THR A 58 1.34 8.80 15.64
N SER A 59 0.97 7.75 14.90
CA SER A 59 -0.36 7.66 14.27
C SER A 59 -1.51 7.61 15.29
N GLY A 60 -1.26 7.05 16.48
CA GLY A 60 -2.28 6.78 17.50
C GLY A 60 -3.25 5.65 17.12
N ASP A 61 -3.05 4.98 15.99
CA ASP A 61 -3.87 3.85 15.53
C ASP A 61 -3.37 2.55 16.18
N LEU A 62 -4.20 1.97 17.05
CA LEU A 62 -3.85 0.76 17.79
C LEU A 62 -3.64 -0.46 16.89
N ASP A 63 -4.46 -0.61 15.84
CA ASP A 63 -4.34 -1.74 14.93
C ASP A 63 -3.03 -1.63 14.12
N TYR A 64 -2.68 -0.41 13.71
CA TYR A 64 -1.41 -0.15 13.03
C TYR A 64 -0.19 -0.34 13.95
N ILE A 65 -0.28 0.07 15.22
CA ILE A 65 0.79 -0.12 16.20
C ILE A 65 1.05 -1.61 16.46
N GLU A 66 0.00 -2.42 16.61
CA GLU A 66 0.14 -3.87 16.80
C GLU A 66 0.74 -4.52 15.56
N HIS A 67 0.25 -4.17 14.37
CA HIS A 67 0.81 -4.67 13.12
C HIS A 67 2.31 -4.29 12.97
N ALA A 68 2.66 -3.05 13.29
CA ALA A 68 4.05 -2.59 13.23
C ALA A 68 4.97 -3.37 14.18
N ARG A 69 4.48 -3.78 15.36
CA ARG A 69 5.22 -4.63 16.31
C ARG A 69 5.46 -6.03 15.76
N GLU A 70 4.46 -6.64 15.13
CA GLU A 70 4.60 -7.96 14.49
C GLU A 70 5.66 -7.91 13.36
N VAL A 71 5.56 -6.91 12.49
CA VAL A 71 6.52 -6.68 11.40
C VAL A 71 7.93 -6.46 11.93
N ALA A 72 8.09 -5.65 12.99
CA ALA A 72 9.36 -5.41 13.64
C ALA A 72 9.96 -6.69 14.25
N ALA A 73 9.16 -7.53 14.89
CA ALA A 73 9.61 -8.81 15.44
C ALA A 73 10.09 -9.76 14.33
N GLN A 74 9.34 -9.84 13.23
CA GLN A 74 9.74 -10.65 12.08
C GLN A 74 11.03 -10.13 11.43
N ALA A 75 11.19 -8.81 11.30
CA ALA A 75 12.41 -8.20 10.76
C ALA A 75 13.63 -8.51 11.66
N ARG A 76 13.47 -8.42 12.99
CA ARG A 76 14.55 -8.76 13.93
C ARG A 76 14.96 -10.22 13.82
N ALA A 77 13.99 -11.14 13.77
CA ALA A 77 14.27 -12.56 13.59
C ALA A 77 14.95 -12.85 12.24
N MET A 78 14.50 -12.17 11.17
CA MET A 78 15.06 -12.31 9.81
C MET A 78 16.51 -11.82 9.73
N HIS A 79 16.83 -10.72 10.39
CA HIS A 79 18.15 -10.07 10.31
C HIS A 79 19.08 -10.40 11.49
N GLY A 80 18.68 -11.28 12.41
CA GLY A 80 19.49 -11.66 13.57
C GLY A 80 19.72 -10.52 14.57
N LEU A 81 18.76 -9.60 14.68
CA LEU A 81 18.79 -8.44 15.57
C LEU A 81 18.09 -8.69 16.92
N GLU A 82 18.00 -9.97 17.32
CA GLU A 82 17.50 -10.39 18.63
C GLU A 82 18.57 -10.11 19.69
N GLY A 83 18.55 -8.90 20.26
CA GLY A 83 19.46 -8.44 21.32
C GLY A 83 18.69 -8.00 22.56
#